data_AF-A0AAI8BA02-F1
#
_entry.id   AF-A0AAI8BA02-F1
#
_cell.length_a   1.000
_cell.length_b   1.000
_cell.length_c   1.000
_cell.angle_alpha   90.00
_cell.angle_beta   90.00
_cell.angle_gamma   90.00
#
_symmetry.space_group_name_H-M   'P 1'
#
loop_
_entity.id
_entity.type
_entity.pdbx_description
1 polymer ?
#
loop_
_entity_poly.entity_id
_entity_poly.type
_entity_poly.pdbx_seq_one_letter_code
_entity_poly.pdbx_strand_id
1 'polypeptide(L)'
;MPSKLFLYDKKVANKDLLNYFNNRNYTTVALNVYPSFFWTQVDSVNNDGYLAIMSHGDNQTFEIATGNSPADLPHDRIVPFATSLLQRNVTLYLLSCHTGNNPLGELLGIPNFKFAAPKGFAQVKPRPEGAVVLSVEDPNALVLKFPGWTGSEDVIPNRAAKQLNIK
;
A
#
# COMPACT_ATOMS: atom_id res chain seq x y z
N MET A 1 -19.34 11.17 1.40
CA MET A 1 -18.10 10.71 2.08
C MET A 1 -16.97 10.82 1.07
N PRO A 2 -15.72 11.12 1.50
CA PRO A 2 -14.58 11.14 0.60
C PRO A 2 -14.41 9.79 -0.10
N SER A 3 -14.00 9.80 -1.36
CA SER A 3 -13.73 8.57 -2.12
C SER A 3 -12.52 7.85 -1.54
N LYS A 4 -12.60 6.52 -1.43
CA LYS A 4 -11.53 5.68 -0.92
C LYS A 4 -11.23 4.59 -1.94
N LEU A 5 -10.00 4.54 -2.43
CA LEU A 5 -9.56 3.58 -3.44
C LEU A 5 -8.37 2.78 -2.92
N PHE A 6 -8.45 1.46 -3.02
CA PHE A 6 -7.34 0.55 -2.76
C PHE A 6 -6.92 -0.13 -4.06
N LEU A 7 -5.76 0.27 -4.60
CA LEU A 7 -5.11 -0.37 -5.74
C LEU A 7 -4.11 -1.41 -5.27
N TYR A 8 -4.18 -2.61 -5.83
CA TYR A 8 -3.33 -3.71 -5.37
C TYR A 8 -2.87 -4.64 -6.48
N ASP A 9 -1.67 -5.22 -6.35
CA ASP A 9 -1.28 -6.40 -7.12
C ASP A 9 -1.95 -7.66 -6.54
N LYS A 10 -2.56 -8.47 -7.41
CA LYS A 10 -3.20 -9.74 -7.05
C LYS A 10 -2.23 -10.75 -6.43
N LYS A 11 -0.93 -10.65 -6.73
CA LYS A 11 0.10 -11.53 -6.15
C LYS A 11 0.42 -11.18 -4.69
N VAL A 12 0.15 -9.95 -4.26
CA VAL A 12 0.48 -9.47 -2.90
C VAL A 12 -0.73 -9.37 -1.98
N ALA A 13 -1.93 -9.10 -2.51
CA ALA A 13 -3.12 -8.93 -1.69
C ALA A 13 -3.84 -10.26 -1.44
N ASN A 14 -3.97 -10.64 -0.17
CA ASN A 14 -4.76 -11.79 0.24
C ASN A 14 -6.21 -11.38 0.60
N LYS A 15 -7.07 -12.36 0.86
CA LYS A 15 -8.49 -12.14 1.21
C LYS A 15 -8.67 -11.25 2.45
N ASP A 16 -7.82 -11.38 3.46
CA ASP A 16 -7.95 -10.60 4.70
C ASP A 16 -7.62 -9.13 4.49
N LEU A 17 -6.63 -8.83 3.66
CA LEU A 17 -6.29 -7.47 3.29
C LEU A 17 -7.43 -6.81 2.50
N LEU A 18 -8.03 -7.54 1.56
CA LEU A 18 -9.21 -7.06 0.83
C LEU A 18 -10.37 -6.79 1.80
N ASN A 19 -10.63 -7.70 2.73
CA ASN A 19 -11.65 -7.51 3.77
C ASN A 19 -11.36 -6.29 4.66
N TYR A 20 -10.10 -6.07 5.04
CA TYR A 20 -9.67 -4.91 5.84
C TYR A 20 -10.03 -3.59 5.18
N PHE A 21 -9.79 -3.47 3.86
CA PHE A 21 -10.09 -2.27 3.08
C PHE A 21 -11.58 -2.14 2.78
N ASN A 22 -12.27 -3.23 2.44
CA ASN A 22 -13.72 -3.25 2.25
C ASN A 22 -14.46 -2.78 3.51
N ASN A 23 -14.06 -3.27 4.70
CA ASN A 23 -14.62 -2.85 5.98
C ASN A 23 -14.38 -1.37 6.32
N ARG A 24 -13.49 -0.69 5.59
CA ARG A 24 -13.22 0.75 5.69
C ARG A 24 -13.85 1.56 4.56
N ASN A 25 -14.73 0.94 3.77
CA ASN A 25 -15.42 1.51 2.62
C ASN A 25 -14.50 1.92 1.48
N TYR A 26 -13.37 1.21 1.31
CA TYR A 26 -12.56 1.36 0.11
C TYR A 26 -13.16 0.57 -1.06
N THR A 27 -13.19 1.18 -2.23
CA THR A 27 -13.31 0.45 -3.50
C THR A 27 -11.99 -0.27 -3.74
N THR A 28 -12.00 -1.60 -3.80
CA THR A 28 -10.79 -2.40 -4.01
C THR A 28 -10.65 -2.77 -5.49
N VAL A 29 -9.56 -2.35 -6.14
CA VAL A 29 -9.32 -2.57 -7.56
C VAL A 29 -7.94 -3.21 -7.75
N ALA A 30 -7.92 -4.37 -8.42
CA ALA A 30 -6.67 -5.01 -8.77
C ALA A 30 -6.00 -4.28 -9.95
N LEU A 31 -4.69 -4.09 -9.88
CA LEU A 31 -3.88 -3.69 -11.03
C LEU A 31 -4.06 -4.70 -12.17
N ASN A 32 -3.89 -4.21 -13.40
CA ASN A 32 -3.89 -5.03 -14.60
C ASN A 32 -2.59 -4.78 -15.38
N VAL A 33 -2.51 -5.34 -16.59
CA VAL A 33 -1.30 -5.28 -17.43
C VAL A 33 -1.07 -3.94 -18.14
N TYR A 34 -1.97 -2.97 -17.97
CA TYR A 34 -1.96 -1.70 -18.70
C TYR A 34 -1.63 -0.52 -17.76
N PRO A 35 -0.49 0.15 -17.91
CA PRO A 35 -0.15 1.33 -17.10
C PRO A 35 -1.19 2.46 -17.16
N SER A 36 -1.89 2.62 -18.29
CA SER A 36 -2.98 3.61 -18.43
C SER A 36 -4.16 3.36 -17.48
N PHE A 37 -4.41 2.10 -17.14
CA PHE A 37 -5.46 1.73 -16.20
C PHE A 37 -5.17 2.30 -14.81
N PHE A 38 -3.92 2.21 -14.34
CA PHE A 38 -3.50 2.78 -13.07
C PHE A 38 -3.87 4.27 -12.97
N TRP A 39 -3.51 5.06 -13.99
CA TRP A 39 -3.82 6.48 -14.03
C TRP A 39 -5.32 6.76 -14.02
N THR A 40 -6.09 5.98 -14.78
CA THR A 40 -7.56 6.09 -14.79
C THR A 40 -8.15 5.86 -13.39
N GLN A 41 -7.62 4.89 -12.64
CA GLN A 41 -8.07 4.63 -11.27
C GLN A 41 -7.63 5.76 -10.32
N VAL A 42 -6.39 6.23 -10.39
CA VAL A 42 -5.90 7.36 -9.57
C VAL A 42 -6.72 8.64 -9.82
N ASP A 43 -7.10 8.90 -11.05
CA ASP A 43 -7.89 10.07 -11.42
C ASP A 43 -9.36 9.96 -10.97
N SER A 44 -9.86 8.73 -10.72
CA SER A 44 -11.20 8.51 -10.15
C SER A 44 -11.30 8.86 -8.66
N VAL A 45 -10.16 9.09 -7.98
CA VAL A 45 -10.15 9.55 -6.59
C VAL A 45 -10.49 11.04 -6.57
N ASN A 46 -11.64 11.36 -5.97
CA ASN A 46 -12.11 12.71 -5.77
C ASN A 46 -11.17 13.52 -4.86
N ASN A 47 -11.34 14.84 -4.88
CA ASN A 47 -10.67 15.74 -3.95
C ASN A 47 -10.96 15.32 -2.50
N ASP A 48 -9.97 15.54 -1.62
CA ASP A 48 -9.99 15.14 -0.21
C ASP A 48 -10.13 13.63 0.02
N GLY A 49 -9.90 12.83 -1.02
CA GLY A 49 -10.00 11.37 -1.01
C GLY A 49 -8.81 10.65 -0.36
N TYR A 50 -8.94 9.33 -0.29
CA TYR A 50 -7.88 8.43 0.20
C TYR A 50 -7.50 7.44 -0.90
N LEU A 51 -6.22 7.39 -1.22
CA LEU A 51 -5.64 6.44 -2.15
C LEU A 51 -4.69 5.52 -1.37
N ALA A 52 -4.97 4.22 -1.36
CA ALA A 52 -4.07 3.20 -0.85
C ALA A 52 -3.52 2.37 -2.01
N ILE A 53 -2.21 2.14 -2.05
CA ILE A 53 -1.54 1.35 -3.09
C ILE A 53 -0.72 0.26 -2.41
N MET A 54 -0.88 -0.99 -2.85
CA MET A 54 0.00 -2.11 -2.48
C MET A 54 0.53 -2.83 -3.71
N SER A 55 1.84 -2.74 -3.99
CA SER A 55 2.43 -3.38 -5.16
C SER A 55 3.89 -3.80 -4.95
N HIS A 56 4.42 -4.64 -5.85
CA HIS A 56 5.79 -5.18 -5.84
C HIS A 56 6.85 -4.16 -6.30
N GLY A 57 6.81 -2.95 -5.74
CA GLY A 57 7.83 -1.95 -6.04
C GLY A 57 9.25 -2.43 -5.75
N ASP A 58 10.18 -2.04 -6.61
CA ASP A 58 11.61 -2.15 -6.32
C ASP A 58 12.04 -1.09 -5.28
N ASN A 59 13.31 -1.07 -4.91
CA ASN A 59 13.82 -0.10 -3.92
C ASN A 59 13.77 1.36 -4.41
N GLN A 60 13.26 1.66 -5.61
CA GLN A 60 13.30 2.97 -6.24
C GLN A 60 11.90 3.53 -6.57
N THR A 61 10.93 2.68 -6.90
CA THR A 61 9.57 3.07 -7.32
C THR A 61 8.54 1.98 -6.99
N PHE A 62 7.26 2.15 -7.35
CA PHE A 62 6.24 1.12 -7.13
C PHE A 62 5.60 0.64 -8.43
N GLU A 63 5.22 -0.63 -8.46
CA GLU A 63 4.57 -1.26 -9.63
C GLU A 63 3.20 -0.61 -9.89
N ILE A 64 2.99 -0.16 -11.14
CA ILE A 64 1.73 0.41 -11.64
C ILE A 64 1.00 -0.52 -12.61
N ALA A 65 1.66 -1.58 -13.11
CA ALA A 65 1.03 -2.61 -13.92
C ALA A 65 1.66 -3.99 -13.70
N THR A 66 0.81 -5.01 -13.61
CA THR A 66 1.20 -6.40 -13.39
C THR A 66 1.67 -7.07 -14.68
N GLY A 67 2.63 -7.99 -14.65
CA GLY A 67 3.00 -8.76 -15.85
C GLY A 67 4.27 -9.59 -15.73
N ASN A 68 4.70 -10.19 -16.84
CA ASN A 68 6.00 -10.87 -16.97
C ASN A 68 7.18 -9.87 -16.98
N SER A 69 6.88 -8.61 -17.34
CA SER A 69 7.72 -7.46 -17.09
C SER A 69 6.84 -6.44 -16.37
N PRO A 70 6.77 -6.47 -15.02
CA PRO A 70 6.01 -5.48 -14.28
C PRO A 70 6.50 -4.08 -14.66
N ALA A 71 5.56 -3.14 -14.77
CA ALA A 71 5.89 -1.76 -15.08
C ALA A 71 5.84 -0.97 -13.79
N ASP A 72 7.00 -0.52 -13.33
CA ASP A 72 7.10 0.44 -12.24
C ASP A 72 6.76 1.85 -12.71
N LEU A 73 6.39 2.71 -11.75
CA LEU A 73 6.18 4.13 -12.00
C LEU A 73 7.48 4.74 -12.55
N PRO A 74 7.50 5.30 -13.76
CA PRO A 74 8.72 5.91 -14.29
C PRO A 74 9.18 7.09 -13.44
N HIS A 75 10.49 7.27 -13.27
CA HIS A 75 11.06 8.32 -12.40
C HIS A 75 10.58 9.74 -12.77
N ASP A 76 10.46 10.05 -14.05
CA ASP A 76 9.96 11.33 -14.57
C ASP A 76 8.46 11.56 -14.30
N ARG A 77 7.73 10.52 -13.87
CA ARG A 77 6.30 10.56 -13.53
C ARG A 77 6.03 10.68 -12.03
N ILE A 78 7.06 10.55 -11.17
CA ILE A 78 6.92 10.68 -9.71
C ILE A 78 6.42 12.07 -9.32
N VAL A 79 7.08 13.13 -9.82
CA VAL A 79 6.71 14.53 -9.49
C VAL A 79 5.32 14.90 -10.02
N PRO A 80 4.95 14.60 -11.28
CA PRO A 80 3.58 14.81 -11.76
C PRO A 80 2.52 14.07 -10.93
N PHE A 81 2.77 12.81 -10.57
CA PHE A 81 1.88 12.03 -9.71
C PHE A 81 1.69 12.71 -8.35
N ALA A 82 2.80 13.09 -7.70
CA ALA A 82 2.75 13.75 -6.41
C ALA A 82 2.01 15.08 -6.46
N THR A 83 2.27 15.87 -7.49
CA THR A 83 1.65 17.19 -7.71
C THR A 83 0.13 17.05 -7.89
N SER A 84 -0.32 16.07 -8.67
CA SER A 84 -1.75 15.79 -8.87
C SER A 84 -2.46 15.42 -7.56
N LEU A 85 -1.83 14.59 -6.72
CA LEU A 85 -2.40 14.23 -5.42
C LEU A 85 -2.44 15.41 -4.46
N LEU A 86 -1.38 16.24 -4.44
CA LEU A 86 -1.31 17.44 -3.61
C LEU A 86 -2.40 18.45 -3.99
N GLN A 87 -2.56 18.74 -5.28
CA GLN A 87 -3.57 19.68 -5.78
C GLN A 87 -5.00 19.25 -5.45
N ARG A 88 -5.25 17.94 -5.37
CA ARG A 88 -6.55 17.36 -5.00
C ARG A 88 -6.69 17.09 -3.50
N ASN A 89 -5.67 17.42 -2.69
CA ASN A 89 -5.61 17.10 -1.27
C ASN A 89 -5.87 15.60 -0.97
N VAL A 90 -5.39 14.70 -1.83
CA VAL A 90 -5.56 13.25 -1.65
C VAL A 90 -4.54 12.74 -0.64
N THR A 91 -5.00 11.98 0.35
CA THR A 91 -4.12 11.25 1.28
C THR A 91 -3.64 9.97 0.61
N LEU A 92 -2.32 9.78 0.52
CA LEU A 92 -1.72 8.60 -0.10
C LEU A 92 -1.16 7.66 0.97
N TYR A 93 -1.66 6.42 1.01
CA TYR A 93 -1.08 5.30 1.75
C TYR A 93 -0.33 4.38 0.78
N LEU A 94 0.99 4.33 0.90
CA LEU A 94 1.81 3.38 0.16
C LEU A 94 2.19 2.20 1.06
N LEU A 95 1.75 1.01 0.66
CA LEU A 95 2.00 -0.25 1.34
C LEU A 95 3.00 -1.08 0.51
N SER A 96 4.11 -1.47 1.12
CA SER A 96 5.10 -2.33 0.46
C SER A 96 5.06 -3.75 1.02
N CYS A 97 5.27 -4.75 0.15
CA CYS A 97 5.53 -6.14 0.54
C CYS A 97 7.03 -6.43 0.77
N HIS A 98 7.91 -5.50 0.42
CA HIS A 98 9.35 -5.60 0.60
C HIS A 98 9.83 -4.87 1.88
N THR A 99 10.96 -5.31 2.43
CA THR A 99 11.49 -4.88 3.73
C THR A 99 11.76 -3.39 3.80
N GLY A 100 10.84 -2.66 4.43
CA GLY A 100 11.05 -1.43 5.19
C GLY A 100 11.55 -0.16 4.49
N ASN A 101 12.02 -0.21 3.26
CA ASN A 101 12.47 0.98 2.53
C ASN A 101 11.27 1.69 1.92
N ASN A 102 11.13 2.98 2.24
CA ASN A 102 10.14 3.85 1.62
C ASN A 102 10.61 4.15 0.18
N PRO A 103 10.04 3.52 -0.87
CA PRO A 103 10.59 3.59 -2.22
C PRO A 103 10.47 4.99 -2.80
N LEU A 104 9.54 5.80 -2.29
CA LEU A 104 9.29 7.17 -2.76
C LEU A 104 9.60 8.26 -1.72
N GLY A 105 10.16 7.87 -0.57
CA GLY A 105 10.84 8.76 0.37
C GLY A 105 10.14 10.10 0.62
N GLU A 106 11.00 11.12 0.69
CA GLU A 106 10.65 12.55 0.69
C GLU A 106 10.42 13.09 -0.74
N LEU A 107 10.66 12.28 -1.79
CA LEU A 107 10.58 12.68 -3.20
C LEU A 107 9.17 13.11 -3.63
N LEU A 108 8.14 12.61 -2.94
CA LEU A 108 6.77 13.04 -3.20
C LEU A 108 6.48 14.44 -2.65
N GLY A 109 7.11 14.86 -1.55
CA GLY A 109 6.84 16.16 -0.91
C GLY A 109 5.37 16.39 -0.52
N ILE A 110 4.54 15.34 -0.45
CA ILE A 110 3.11 15.43 -0.11
C ILE A 110 2.98 15.39 1.42
N PRO A 111 2.39 16.41 2.08
CA PRO A 111 2.23 16.42 3.54
C PRO A 111 1.38 15.25 4.07
N ASN A 112 0.44 14.76 3.27
CA ASN A 112 -0.46 13.65 3.59
C ASN A 112 0.01 12.30 3.02
N PHE A 113 1.29 12.17 2.66
CA PHE A 113 1.87 10.88 2.31
C PHE A 113 2.13 10.04 3.57
N LYS A 114 1.75 8.77 3.48
CA LYS A 114 1.82 7.78 4.55
C LYS A 114 2.41 6.50 4.01
N PHE A 115 3.45 6.00 4.65
CA PHE A 115 4.12 4.77 4.27
C PHE A 115 3.96 3.71 5.35
N ALA A 116 3.72 2.47 4.96
CA ALA A 116 3.82 1.33 5.87
C ALA A 116 4.40 0.10 5.15
N ALA A 117 5.36 -0.53 5.79
CA ALA A 117 5.98 -1.75 5.31
C ALA A 117 6.28 -2.71 6.48
N PRO A 118 6.35 -4.01 6.21
CA PRO A 118 6.82 -4.99 7.17
C PRO A 118 8.32 -4.77 7.52
N LYS A 119 8.71 -4.97 8.79
CA LYS A 119 10.13 -4.96 9.23
C LYS A 119 10.95 -6.18 8.77
N GLY A 120 10.36 -7.08 7.99
CA GLY A 120 10.94 -8.34 7.51
C GLY A 120 10.21 -8.83 6.25
N PHE A 121 10.60 -9.99 5.69
CA PHE A 121 9.80 -10.63 4.65
C PHE A 121 8.42 -10.99 5.22
N ALA A 122 7.36 -10.73 4.46
CA ALA A 122 5.99 -10.72 4.96
C ALA A 122 5.09 -11.67 4.18
N GLN A 123 4.65 -12.76 4.83
CA GLN A 123 3.47 -13.48 4.36
C GLN A 123 2.26 -13.07 5.20
N VAL A 124 1.22 -12.55 4.55
CA VAL A 124 -0.04 -12.21 5.22
C VAL A 124 -0.85 -13.48 5.50
N LYS A 125 -1.08 -13.81 6.78
CA LYS A 125 -1.88 -14.98 7.19
C LYS A 125 -3.22 -14.60 7.85
N PRO A 126 -4.32 -15.30 7.52
CA PRO A 126 -5.58 -15.18 8.25
C PRO A 126 -5.43 -15.66 9.69
N ARG A 127 -6.01 -14.95 10.66
CA ARG A 127 -6.25 -15.47 12.01
C ARG A 127 -7.72 -15.88 12.18
N PRO A 128 -8.01 -16.93 12.98
CA PRO A 128 -9.31 -17.60 12.97
C PRO A 128 -10.49 -16.80 13.55
N GLU A 129 -10.27 -15.66 14.20
CA GLU A 129 -11.31 -15.00 15.00
C GLU A 129 -11.30 -13.49 14.86
N GLY A 130 -12.02 -12.91 13.88
CA GLY A 130 -12.45 -11.49 13.85
C GLY A 130 -11.38 -10.40 14.01
N ALA A 131 -10.13 -10.81 14.19
CA ALA A 131 -8.97 -10.02 14.54
C ALA A 131 -8.30 -9.78 13.22
N VAL A 132 -8.70 -8.67 12.62
CA VAL A 132 -7.97 -8.15 11.50
C VAL A 132 -6.57 -7.81 12.00
N VAL A 133 -5.60 -8.66 11.67
CA VAL A 133 -4.19 -8.51 11.97
C VAL A 133 -3.47 -9.20 10.83
N LEU A 134 -2.81 -8.39 10.02
CA LEU A 134 -1.85 -8.81 9.02
C LEU A 134 -0.57 -9.17 9.79
N SER A 135 -0.40 -10.42 10.24
CA SER A 135 0.88 -10.83 10.82
C SER A 135 1.90 -10.95 9.70
N VAL A 136 3.01 -10.24 9.84
CA VAL A 136 4.19 -10.41 9.01
C VAL A 136 4.91 -11.64 9.56
N GLU A 137 5.15 -12.66 8.74
CA GLU A 137 5.99 -13.81 9.09
C GLU A 137 7.04 -14.00 7.99
N ASP A 138 8.28 -14.24 8.37
CA ASP A 138 9.30 -14.78 7.47
C ASP A 138 9.02 -16.28 7.27
N PRO A 139 8.71 -16.75 6.04
CA PRO A 139 8.38 -18.15 5.77
C PRO A 139 9.54 -19.11 6.05
N ASN A 140 10.77 -18.60 6.19
CA ASN A 140 11.97 -19.38 6.46
C ASN A 140 12.42 -19.30 7.94
N ALA A 141 11.72 -18.56 8.79
CA ALA A 141 12.12 -18.41 10.19
C ALA A 141 11.80 -19.67 11.01
N LEU A 142 12.85 -20.28 11.58
CA LEU A 142 12.75 -21.41 12.52
C LEU A 142 12.03 -21.03 13.84
N VAL A 143 11.95 -19.73 14.15
CA VAL A 143 11.22 -19.17 15.29
C VAL A 143 10.28 -18.10 14.77
N LEU A 144 8.98 -18.26 15.01
CA LEU A 144 7.96 -17.25 14.72
C LEU A 144 8.19 -16.02 15.61
N LYS A 145 9.02 -15.09 15.15
CA LYS A 145 8.94 -13.69 15.59
C LYS A 145 7.83 -13.05 14.78
N PHE A 146 7.00 -12.21 15.42
CA PHE A 146 6.04 -11.36 14.71
C PHE A 146 6.74 -10.04 14.37
N PRO A 147 7.37 -9.88 13.19
CA PRO A 147 7.89 -8.60 12.75
C PRO A 147 6.79 -7.55 12.77
N GLY A 148 7.08 -6.42 13.40
CA GLY A 148 6.19 -5.26 13.39
C GLY A 148 6.21 -4.53 12.05
N TRP A 149 5.52 -3.39 12.04
CA TRP A 149 5.48 -2.47 10.92
C TRP A 149 6.55 -1.38 11.07
N THR A 150 7.07 -0.89 9.96
CA THR A 150 7.89 0.32 9.86
C THR A 150 7.23 1.30 8.88
N GLY A 151 7.49 2.59 9.04
CA GLY A 151 6.85 3.65 8.26
C GLY A 151 6.29 4.76 9.15
N SER A 152 5.23 5.42 8.70
CA SER A 152 4.63 6.59 9.36
C SER A 152 4.05 6.23 10.73
N GLU A 153 4.46 6.95 11.78
CA GLU A 153 4.11 6.67 13.19
C GLU A 153 2.61 6.63 13.46
N ASP A 154 1.82 7.44 12.77
CA ASP A 154 0.37 7.49 12.92
C ASP A 154 -0.38 6.37 12.18
N VAL A 155 0.34 5.60 11.37
CA VAL A 155 -0.17 4.47 10.56
C VAL A 155 0.30 3.14 11.14
N ILE A 156 1.54 3.08 11.62
CA ILE A 156 2.09 1.86 12.20
C ILE A 156 1.57 1.66 13.63
N PRO A 157 1.10 0.46 13.98
CA PRO A 157 0.65 0.20 15.32
C PRO A 157 1.82 0.12 16.31
N ASN A 158 1.57 0.55 17.54
CA ASN A 158 2.50 0.40 18.67
C ASN A 158 2.75 -1.06 19.11
N ARG A 159 1.99 -2.02 18.59
CA ARG A 159 2.17 -3.46 18.80
C ARG A 159 2.14 -4.17 17.44
N ALA A 160 3.08 -5.08 17.19
CA ALA A 160 3.19 -5.79 15.92
C ALA A 160 1.91 -6.52 15.49
N ALA A 161 1.13 -7.02 16.46
CA ALA A 161 -0.12 -7.74 16.23
C ALA A 161 -1.38 -6.85 16.17
N LYS A 162 -1.24 -5.52 16.03
CA LYS A 162 -2.38 -4.63 15.77
C LYS A 162 -2.48 -4.27 14.29
N GLN A 163 -3.63 -3.73 13.89
CA GLN A 163 -3.89 -3.27 12.53
C GLN A 163 -3.09 -2.02 12.20
N LEU A 164 -2.83 -1.82 10.91
CA LEU A 164 -2.50 -0.50 10.40
C LEU A 164 -3.64 0.48 10.70
N ASN A 165 -3.29 1.72 10.99
CA ASN A 165 -4.23 2.80 11.20
C ASN A 165 -4.46 3.57 9.88
N ILE A 166 -5.17 2.92 8.95
CA ILE A 166 -5.59 3.52 7.67
C ILE A 166 -7.02 4.01 7.80
N LYS A 167 -7.27 5.26 7.38
CA LYS A 167 -8.53 5.98 7.61
C LYS A 167 -9.70 5.49 6.77
#